data_AF-A0A433NAE6-F1
#
_entry.id   AF-A0A433NAE6-F1
#
_cell.length_a   1.000
_cell.length_b   1.000
_cell.length_c   1.000
_cell.angle_alpha   90.00
_cell.angle_beta   90.00
_cell.angle_gamma   90.00
#
_symmetry.space_group_name_H-M   'P 1'
#
loop_
_entity.id
_entity.type
_entity.pdbx_description
1 polymer ?
#
loop_
_entity_poly.entity_id
_entity_poly.type
_entity_poly.pdbx_seq_one_letter_code
_entity_poly.pdbx_strand_id
1 'polypeptide(L)'
;MSLSLEKILSEIEQLTPEEQLTVMGYLVELVKKHLTQAQPKHKWSDLKGMAPYPLLSEDAQEWVSRTRREADEHRERLLQGEE
;
A
#
# COMPACT_ATOMS: atom_id res chain seq x y z
N MET A 1 5.71 -8.19 -34.81
CA MET A 1 6.10 -7.64 -33.49
C MET A 1 7.27 -6.69 -33.75
N SER A 2 7.96 -6.13 -32.76
CA SER A 2 9.19 -5.38 -33.10
C SER A 2 10.24 -6.38 -33.60
N LEU A 3 10.99 -6.04 -34.65
CA LEU A 3 12.05 -6.90 -35.21
C LEU A 3 13.09 -7.31 -34.16
N SER A 4 13.25 -6.50 -33.12
CA SER A 4 14.13 -6.80 -31.99
C SER A 4 13.58 -7.89 -31.08
N LEU A 5 12.26 -7.96 -30.88
CA LEU A 5 11.65 -8.95 -29.99
C LEU A 5 11.66 -10.34 -30.63
N GLU A 6 11.41 -10.42 -31.93
CA GLU A 6 11.44 -11.68 -32.68
C GLU A 6 12.84 -12.32 -32.65
N LYS A 7 13.90 -11.51 -32.73
CA LYS A 7 15.29 -11.99 -32.58
C LYS A 7 15.56 -12.55 -31.18
N ILE A 8 15.18 -11.81 -30.14
CA ILE A 8 15.38 -12.24 -28.75
C ILE A 8 14.66 -13.57 -28.47
N LEU A 9 13.44 -13.74 -28.97
CA LEU A 9 12.71 -15.00 -28.82
C LEU A 9 13.42 -16.16 -29.53
N SER A 10 13.91 -15.93 -30.75
CA SER A 10 14.67 -16.95 -31.50
C SER A 10 15.99 -17.35 -30.83
N GLU A 11 16.64 -16.42 -30.11
CA GLU A 11 17.86 -16.69 -29.35
C GLU A 11 17.55 -17.49 -28.07
N ILE A 12 16.45 -17.18 -27.39
CA ILE A 12 16.00 -17.92 -26.20
C ILE A 12 15.62 -19.37 -26.54
N GLU A 13 15.00 -19.59 -27.70
CA GLU A 13 14.64 -20.94 -28.17
C GLU A 13 15.86 -21.84 -28.41
N GLN A 14 17.04 -21.27 -28.67
CA GLN A 14 18.30 -22.02 -28.86
C GLN A 14 18.99 -22.40 -27.54
N LEU A 15 18.54 -21.84 -26.41
CA LEU A 15 19.11 -22.12 -25.10
C LEU A 15 18.69 -23.50 -24.57
N THR A 16 19.48 -24.03 -23.65
CA THR A 16 19.09 -25.22 -22.90
C THR A 16 17.91 -24.93 -21.96
N PRO A 17 17.14 -25.96 -21.53
CA PRO A 17 16.02 -25.75 -20.60
C PRO A 17 16.41 -25.06 -19.28
N GLU A 18 17.63 -25.31 -18.78
CA GLU A 18 18.15 -24.71 -17.56
C GLU A 18 18.45 -23.20 -17.72
N GLU A 19 19.00 -22.82 -18.87
CA GLU A 19 19.25 -21.43 -19.23
C GLU A 19 17.93 -20.69 -19.48
N GLN A 20 16.94 -21.33 -20.11
CA GLN A 20 15.60 -20.77 -20.29
C GLN A 20 14.93 -20.47 -18.94
N LEU A 21 15.06 -21.37 -17.95
CA LEU A 21 14.58 -21.13 -16.58
C LEU A 21 15.29 -19.92 -15.94
N THR A 22 16.59 -19.76 -16.18
CA THR A 22 17.36 -18.60 -15.70
C THR A 22 16.86 -17.30 -16.31
N VAL A 23 16.62 -17.28 -17.62
CA VAL A 23 16.04 -16.13 -18.34
C VAL A 23 14.65 -15.79 -17.79
N MET A 24 13.80 -16.79 -17.56
CA MET A 24 12.48 -16.60 -16.96
C MET A 24 12.58 -15.94 -15.58
N GLY A 25 13.47 -16.43 -14.70
CA GLY A 25 13.70 -15.84 -13.38
C GLY A 25 14.16 -14.38 -13.47
N TYR A 26 15.09 -14.09 -14.36
CA TYR A 26 15.57 -12.72 -14.59
C TYR A 26 14.44 -11.78 -15.06
N LEU A 27 13.61 -12.23 -16.01
CA LEU A 27 12.48 -11.46 -16.53
C LEU A 27 11.43 -11.19 -15.45
N VAL A 28 11.12 -12.18 -14.61
CA VAL A 28 10.20 -12.02 -13.48
C VAL A 28 10.70 -10.96 -12.50
N GLU A 29 11.99 -11.00 -12.14
CA GLU A 29 12.58 -10.00 -11.24
C GLU A 29 12.62 -8.60 -11.86
N LEU A 30 12.89 -8.51 -13.17
CA LEU A 30 12.86 -7.25 -13.89
C LEU A 30 11.45 -6.63 -13.91
N VAL A 31 10.41 -7.43 -14.17
CA VAL A 31 9.02 -6.98 -14.14
C VAL A 31 8.61 -6.56 -12.73
N LYS A 32 8.98 -7.33 -11.71
CA LYS A 32 8.74 -6.95 -10.30
C LYS A 32 9.36 -5.60 -9.98
N LYS A 33 10.60 -5.32 -10.37
CA LYS A 33 11.26 -4.03 -10.12
C LYS A 33 10.52 -2.86 -10.76
N HIS A 34 9.99 -3.03 -11.97
CA HIS A 34 9.20 -1.99 -12.63
C HIS A 34 7.81 -1.81 -12.00
N LEU A 35 7.16 -2.88 -11.56
CA LEU A 35 5.89 -2.81 -10.83
C LEU A 35 6.05 -2.27 -9.40
N THR A 36 7.21 -2.51 -8.78
CA THR A 36 7.58 -2.02 -7.45
C THR A 36 8.39 -0.72 -7.48
N GLN A 37 8.49 -0.05 -8.63
CA GLN A 37 8.58 1.41 -8.65
C GLN A 37 7.26 1.94 -8.10
N ALA A 38 7.11 1.77 -6.80
CA ALA A 38 5.96 2.19 -6.03
C ALA A 38 5.77 3.67 -6.33
N GLN A 39 4.52 4.01 -6.66
CA GLN A 39 4.01 5.36 -6.56
C GLN A 39 4.72 6.09 -5.41
N PRO A 40 5.24 7.31 -5.63
CA PRO A 40 5.98 8.02 -4.59
C PRO A 40 5.17 7.94 -3.31
N LYS A 41 5.75 7.39 -2.24
CA LYS A 41 5.08 7.33 -0.94
C LYS A 41 4.79 8.77 -0.54
N HIS A 42 3.55 9.22 -0.76
CA HIS A 42 3.12 10.55 -0.36
C HIS A 42 3.40 10.68 1.14
N LYS A 43 4.04 11.78 1.52
CA LYS A 43 4.27 12.02 2.94
C LYS A 43 2.92 12.46 3.51
N TRP A 44 2.56 11.97 4.70
CA TRP A 44 1.35 12.45 5.40
C TRP A 44 1.33 13.98 5.58
N SER A 45 2.52 14.61 5.67
CA SER A 45 2.67 16.06 5.70
C SER A 45 2.10 16.76 4.47
N ASP A 46 2.07 16.09 3.32
CA ASP A 46 1.60 16.65 2.05
C ASP A 46 0.08 16.87 2.07
N LEU A 47 -0.63 16.21 3.00
CA LEU A 47 -2.07 16.36 3.19
C LEU A 47 -2.47 17.51 4.15
N LYS A 48 -1.48 18.20 4.76
CA LYS A 48 -1.75 19.24 5.76
C LYS A 48 -2.55 20.39 5.14
N GLY A 49 -3.73 20.67 5.70
CA GLY A 49 -4.60 21.78 5.29
C GLY A 49 -5.53 21.46 4.11
N MET A 50 -5.59 20.21 3.64
CA MET A 50 -6.52 19.82 2.57
C MET A 50 -7.99 19.75 3.02
N ALA A 51 -8.24 19.56 4.31
CA ALA A 51 -9.58 19.49 4.86
C ALA A 51 -10.05 20.87 5.37
N PRO A 52 -11.26 21.34 5.01
CA PRO A 52 -11.88 22.47 5.69
C PRO A 52 -12.14 22.13 7.16
N TYR A 53 -12.15 23.15 8.01
CA TYR A 53 -12.46 23.01 9.42
C TYR A 53 -13.82 23.65 9.76
N PRO A 54 -14.75 22.92 10.39
CA PRO A 54 -14.75 21.47 10.65
C PRO A 54 -15.11 20.67 9.38
N LEU A 55 -14.42 19.55 9.12
CA LEU A 55 -14.68 18.70 7.94
C LEU A 55 -16.03 17.96 8.06
N LEU A 56 -16.40 17.58 9.28
CA LEU A 56 -17.54 16.70 9.57
C LEU A 56 -18.58 17.38 10.49
N SER A 57 -18.68 18.70 10.42
CA SER A 57 -19.61 19.51 11.24
C SER A 57 -19.39 19.43 12.76
N GLU A 58 -18.42 18.65 13.23
CA GLU A 58 -17.96 18.55 14.61
C GLU A 58 -16.46 18.86 14.66
N ASP A 59 -16.02 19.54 15.73
CA ASP A 59 -14.60 19.75 15.98
C ASP A 59 -13.90 18.41 16.28
N ALA A 60 -12.70 18.23 15.74
CA ALA A 60 -11.95 17.01 15.92
C ALA A 60 -11.56 16.78 17.39
N GLN A 61 -11.21 17.83 18.12
CA GLN A 61 -10.83 17.71 19.53
C GLN A 61 -12.03 17.41 20.42
N GLU A 62 -13.20 17.99 20.13
CA GLU A 62 -14.47 17.65 20.78
C GLU A 62 -14.83 16.17 20.57
N TRP A 63 -14.77 15.69 19.33
CA TRP A 63 -15.05 14.28 19.01
C TRP A 63 -14.10 13.32 19.74
N VAL A 64 -12.79 13.61 19.75
CA VAL A 64 -11.78 12.79 20.46
C VAL A 64 -12.04 12.79 21.97
N SER A 65 -12.32 13.97 22.54
CA SER A 65 -12.61 14.11 23.98
C SER A 65 -13.83 13.30 24.38
N ARG A 66 -14.92 13.37 23.60
CA ARG A 66 -16.14 12.60 23.82
C ARG A 66 -15.85 11.10 23.76
N THR A 67 -15.24 10.63 22.67
CA THR A 67 -15.03 9.20 22.42
C THR A 67 -14.12 8.56 23.48
N ARG A 68 -13.11 9.29 23.98
CA ARG A 68 -12.26 8.80 25.07
C ARG A 68 -13.02 8.68 26.38
N ARG A 69 -13.78 9.72 26.74
CA ARG A 69 -14.60 9.69 27.95
C ARG A 69 -15.60 8.53 27.92
N GLU A 70 -16.31 8.35 26.81
CA GLU A 70 -17.26 7.23 26.64
C GLU A 70 -16.58 5.86 26.79
N ALA A 71 -15.37 5.72 26.24
CA ALA A 71 -14.59 4.48 26.37
C ALA A 71 -14.11 4.24 27.81
N ASP A 72 -13.70 5.29 28.51
CA ASP A 72 -13.27 5.22 29.91
C ASP A 72 -14.44 4.88 30.83
N GLU A 73 -15.59 5.54 30.66
CA GLU A 73 -16.84 5.22 31.36
C GLU A 73 -17.29 3.77 31.10
N HIS A 74 -17.20 3.30 29.85
CA HIS A 74 -17.52 1.91 29.52
C HIS A 74 -16.61 0.92 30.26
N ARG A 75 -15.30 1.21 30.31
CA ARG A 75 -14.34 0.38 31.05
C ARG A 75 -14.65 0.37 32.54
N GLU A 76 -15.00 1.52 33.12
CA GLU A 76 -15.36 1.64 34.53
C GLU A 76 -16.63 0.85 34.87
N ARG A 77 -17.68 0.92 34.04
CA ARG A 77 -18.90 0.10 34.21
C ARG A 77 -18.60 -1.39 34.21
N LEU A 78 -17.78 -1.86 33.28
CA LEU A 78 -17.35 -3.27 33.22
C LEU A 78 -16.59 -3.70 34.49
N LEU A 79 -15.78 -2.81 35.07
CA LEU A 79 -15.05 -3.09 36.31
C LEU A 79 -15.96 -3.08 37.55
N GLN A 80 -17.06 -2.33 37.51
CA GLN A 80 -18.03 -2.24 38.60
C GLN A 80 -19.12 -3.33 38.54
N GLY A 81 -19.17 -4.12 37.46
CA GLY A 81 -20.13 -5.21 37.30
C GLY A 81 -21.56 -4.74 37.00
N GLU A 82 -21.71 -3.52 36.49
CA GLU A 82 -22.98 -2.97 36.04
C GLU A 82 -23.13 -3.26 34.54
N GLU A 83 -23.99 -4.22 34.19
CA GLU A 83 -24.44 -4.49 32.80
C GLU A 83 -25.68 -3.67 32.42
#